data_AF-A0A0F6R0B8-F1
#
_entry.id   AF-A0A0F6R0B8-F1
#
_cell.length_a   1.000
_cell.length_b   1.000
_cell.length_c   1.000
_cell.angle_alpha   90.00
_cell.angle_beta   90.00
_cell.angle_gamma   90.00
#
_symmetry.space_group_name_H-M   'P 1'
#
loop_
_entity.id
_entity.type
_entity.pdbx_description
1 polymer ?
#
loop_
_entity_poly.entity_id
_entity_poly.type
_entity_poly.pdbx_seq_one_letter_code
_entity_poly.pdbx_strand_id
1 'polypeptide(L)' 'MSKLTSPKNIIKGFSSVLLGVWLYCLVVAPIFTEGSYLNIVSNKASTIGLGWTIITVFIAAVWLSAISIKKDK' A
#
# COMPACT_ATOMS: atom_id res chain seq x y z
N MET A 1 -9.34 20.57 -15.01
CA MET A 1 -9.45 20.02 -13.64
C MET A 1 -8.51 18.83 -13.50
N SER A 2 -7.54 18.93 -12.60
CA SER A 2 -6.45 17.97 -12.48
C SER A 2 -6.95 16.59 -12.04
N LYS A 3 -6.70 15.59 -12.88
CA LYS A 3 -7.07 14.16 -12.72
C LYS A 3 -6.60 13.54 -11.39
N LEU A 4 -5.69 14.23 -10.69
CA LEU A 4 -5.04 13.90 -9.42
C LEU A 4 -5.85 14.29 -8.17
N THR A 5 -6.95 15.04 -8.29
CA THR A 5 -7.77 15.49 -7.14
C THR A 5 -9.03 14.63 -6.94
N SER A 6 -9.27 13.66 -7.82
CA SER A 6 -10.43 12.77 -7.67
C SER A 6 -10.12 11.69 -6.61
N PRO A 7 -10.88 11.64 -5.49
CA PRO A 7 -10.62 10.66 -4.42
C PRO A 7 -10.68 9.22 -4.92
N LYS A 8 -11.52 8.93 -5.93
CA LYS A 8 -11.59 7.62 -6.58
C LYS A 8 -10.27 7.22 -7.27
N ASN A 9 -9.58 8.17 -7.91
CA ASN A 9 -8.28 7.89 -8.55
C ASN A 9 -7.17 7.71 -7.52
N ILE A 10 -7.23 8.45 -6.42
CA ILE A 10 -6.26 8.33 -5.32
C ILE A 10 -6.38 6.96 -4.67
N ILE A 11 -7.60 6.55 -4.31
CA ILE A 11 -7.86 5.21 -3.74
C ILE A 11 -7.41 4.12 -4.72
N LYS A 12 -7.69 4.26 -6.01
CA LYS A 12 -7.27 3.29 -7.04
C LYS A 12 -5.75 3.23 -7.22
N GLY A 13 -5.05 4.35 -7.08
CA GLY A 13 -3.59 4.40 -7.10
C GLY A 13 -2.99 3.69 -5.90
N PHE A 14 -3.46 4.01 -4.69
CA PHE A 14 -2.98 3.37 -3.47
C PHE A 14 -3.30 1.88 -3.41
N SER A 15 -4.47 1.45 -3.88
CA SER A 15 -4.80 0.03 -3.95
C SER A 15 -3.88 -0.73 -4.90
N SER A 16 -3.49 -0.12 -6.04
CA SER A 16 -2.53 -0.72 -6.96
C SER A 16 -1.14 -0.87 -6.35
N VAL A 17 -0.69 0.11 -5.56
CA VAL A 17 0.60 0.05 -4.84
C VAL A 17 0.57 -1.01 -3.75
N LEU A 18 -0.52 -1.08 -2.98
CA LEU A 18 -0.74 -2.11 -1.96
C LEU A 18 -0.71 -3.51 -2.57
N LEU A 19 -1.43 -3.72 -3.67
CA LEU A 19 -1.42 -5.00 -4.38
C LEU A 19 -0.02 -5.37 -4.88
N GLY A 20 0.76 -4.41 -5.41
CA GLY A 20 2.13 -4.66 -5.86
C GLY A 20 3.05 -5.10 -4.72
N VAL A 21 2.95 -4.46 -3.55
CA VAL A 21 3.74 -4.82 -2.36
C VAL A 21 3.35 -6.19 -1.83
N TRP A 22 2.05 -6.49 -1.79
CA TRP A 22 1.57 -7.81 -1.40
C TRP A 22 2.00 -8.89 -2.39
N LEU A 23 1.97 -8.61 -3.70
CA LEU A 23 2.47 -9.52 -4.72
C LEU A 23 3.97 -9.79 -4.53
N TYR A 24 4.76 -8.75 -4.23
CA TYR A 24 6.18 -8.91 -3.91
C TYR A 24 6.40 -9.76 -2.65
N CYS A 25 5.68 -9.47 -1.56
CA CYS A 25 5.80 -10.21 -0.30
C CYS A 25 5.35 -11.67 -0.41
N LEU A 26 4.31 -11.97 -1.19
CA LEU A 26 3.73 -13.31 -1.29
C LEU A 26 4.31 -14.16 -2.42
N VAL A 27 4.75 -13.54 -3.51
CA VAL A 27 5.19 -14.27 -4.70
C VAL A 27 6.69 -14.15 -4.87
N VAL A 28 7.22 -12.93 -4.87
CA VAL A 28 8.65 -12.70 -5.17
C VAL A 28 9.54 -13.13 -4.00
N ALA A 29 9.26 -12.65 -2.78
CA ALA A 29 10.08 -12.94 -1.60
C ALA A 29 10.29 -14.44 -1.30
N PRO A 30 9.27 -15.31 -1.34
CA PRO A 30 9.48 -16.73 -1.08
C PRO A 30 10.18 -17.48 -2.23
N ILE A 31 10.16 -16.97 -3.47
CA ILE A 31 10.92 -17.58 -4.58
C ILE A 31 12.43 -17.38 -4.39
N PHE A 32 12.84 -16.27 -3.77
CA PHE A 32 14.25 -15.93 -3.54
C PHE A 32 14.77 -16.33 -2.14
N THR A 33 13.96 -16.97 -1.30
CA THR A 33 14.34 -17.33 0.07
C THR A 33 14.26 -18.84 0.28
N GLU A 34 15.36 -19.45 0.69
CA GLU A 34 15.42 -20.88 1.01
C GLU A 34 14.74 -21.14 2.37
N GLY A 35 13.69 -21.96 2.39
CA GLY A 35 12.96 -22.32 3.61
C GLY A 35 11.47 -22.58 3.40
N SER A 36 10.76 -22.95 4.48
CA SER A 36 9.33 -23.25 4.43
C SER A 36 8.50 -22.03 4.02
N TYR A 37 7.84 -22.10 2.86
CA TYR A 37 7.06 -21.03 2.22
C TYR A 37 6.13 -20.30 3.20
N LEU A 38 5.40 -21.04 4.03
CA LEU A 38 4.48 -20.47 5.02
C LEU A 38 5.17 -19.63 6.09
N ASN A 39 6.37 -20.02 6.52
CA ASN A 39 7.10 -19.29 7.55
C ASN A 39 7.70 -18.00 6.98
N ILE A 40 8.20 -18.04 5.75
CA ILE A 40 8.73 -16.87 5.04
C ILE A 40 7.61 -15.87 4.74
N VAL A 41 6.47 -16.35 4.23
CA VAL A 41 5.31 -15.52 3.95
C VAL A 41 4.74 -14.90 5.22
N SER A 42 4.57 -15.66 6.30
CA SER A 42 4.07 -15.14 7.58
C SER A 42 4.99 -14.06 8.16
N ASN A 43 6.30 -14.31 8.16
CA ASN A 43 7.28 -13.37 8.69
C ASN A 43 7.40 -12.10 7.80
N LYS A 44 7.44 -12.25 6.47
CA LYS A 44 7.49 -11.11 5.54
C LYS A 44 6.17 -10.32 5.53
N ALA A 45 5.02 -10.98 5.61
CA ALA A 45 3.72 -10.30 5.70
C ALA A 45 3.58 -9.52 7.01
N SER A 46 4.06 -10.07 8.12
CA SER A 46 3.98 -9.41 9.43
C SER A 46 4.95 -8.24 9.58
N THR A 47 6.20 -8.40 9.12
CA THR A 47 7.21 -7.33 9.26
C THR A 47 7.11 -6.25 8.17
N ILE A 48 6.91 -6.66 6.91
CA ILE A 48 6.95 -5.74 5.75
C ILE A 48 5.53 -5.36 5.33
N GLY A 49 4.62 -6.34 5.25
CA GLY A 49 3.24 -6.12 4.81
C GLY A 49 2.48 -5.17 5.75
N LEU A 50 2.47 -5.44 7.05
CA LEU A 50 1.77 -4.60 8.04
C LEU A 50 2.38 -3.20 8.16
N GLY A 51 3.70 -3.10 8.30
CA GLY A 51 4.39 -1.80 8.40
C GLY A 51 4.15 -0.91 7.18
N TRP A 52 4.27 -1.47 5.98
CA TRP A 52 4.05 -0.72 4.74
C TRP A 52 2.58 -0.33 4.55
N THR A 53 1.65 -1.20 4.92
CA THR A 53 0.21 -0.92 4.83
C THR A 53 -0.18 0.26 5.71
N ILE A 54 0.33 0.31 6.96
CA ILE A 54 0.06 1.41 7.89
C ILE A 54 0.57 2.74 7.33
N ILE A 55 1.81 2.79 6.83
CA ILE A 55 2.39 4.00 6.24
C ILE A 55 1.61 4.45 5.01
N THR A 56 1.24 3.50 4.15
CA THR A 56 0.50 3.79 2.91
C THR A 56 -0.89 4.37 3.21
N VAL A 57 -1.60 3.80 4.20
CA VAL A 57 -2.90 4.34 4.66
C VAL A 57 -2.74 5.73 5.27
N PHE A 58 -1.68 5.96 6.04
CA PHE A 58 -1.41 7.27 6.63
C PHE A 58 -1.18 8.36 5.56
N ILE A 59 -0.35 8.06 4.55
CA ILE A 59 -0.11 8.97 3.43
C ILE A 59 -1.40 9.23 2.64
N ALA A 60 -2.21 8.20 2.39
CA ALA A 60 -3.50 8.35 1.72
C ALA A 60 -4.46 9.25 2.53
N ALA A 61 -4.52 9.08 3.85
CA ALA A 61 -5.35 9.88 4.74
C ALA A 61 -4.90 11.35 4.77
N VAL A 62 -3.59 11.61 4.85
CA VAL A 62 -3.03 12.97 4.80
C VAL A 62 -3.36 13.63 3.47
N TRP A 63 -3.24 12.89 2.36
CA TRP A 63 -3.50 13.45 1.04
C TRP A 63 -4.98 13.75 0.80
N LEU A 64 -5.88 12.86 1.25
CA LEU A 64 -7.32 13.11 1.23
C LEU A 64 -7.71 14.31 2.11
N SER A 65 -7.12 14.42 3.30
CA SER A 65 -7.33 15.55 4.21
C SER A 65 -6.90 16.88 3.57
N ALA A 66 -5.73 16.91 2.93
CA ALA A 66 -5.22 18.08 2.23
C ALA A 66 -6.13 18.52 1.06
N ILE A 67 -6.75 17.56 0.36
CA ILE A 67 -7.70 17.85 -0.71
C ILE A 67 -9.02 18.39 -0.16
N SER A 68 -9.54 17.79 0.91
CA SER A 68 -10.77 18.26 1.56
C SER A 68 -10.62 19.69 2.07
N ILE A 69 -9.49 20.02 2.70
CA ILE A 69 -9.20 21.39 3.18
C ILE A 69 -9.08 22.37 2.01
N LYS A 70 -8.50 21.96 0.87
CA LYS A 70 -8.42 22.81 -0.34
C LYS A 70 -9.76 23.02 -1.05
N LYS A 71 -10.76 22.17 -0.80
CA LYS A 71 -12.09 22.29 -1.42
C LYS A 71 -13.02 23.22 -0.62
N ASP A 72 -12.68 23.48 0.64
CA ASP A 72 -13.46 24.32 1.56
C ASP A 72 -13.03 25.81 1.55
N LYS A 73 -11.84 26.11 0.99
CA LYS A 73 -11.36 27.47 0.68
C LYS A 73 -11.66 27.85 -0.76
#